data_AF-A0A844F429-F1
#
_entry.id   AF-A0A844F429-F1
#
_cell.length_a   1.000
_cell.length_b   1.000
_cell.length_c   1.000
_cell.angle_alpha   90.00
_cell.angle_beta   90.00
_cell.angle_gamma   90.00
#
_symmetry.space_group_name_H-M   'P 1'
#
loop_
_entity.id
_entity.type
_entity.pdbx_description
1 polymer ?
#
loop_
_entity_poly.entity_id
_entity_poly.type
_entity_poly.pdbx_seq_one_letter_code
_entity_poly.pdbx_strand_id
1 'polypeptide(L)'
;MSKLDTQNINVLNYNENEVFVDSAKEHYKFNASRDGKTPSIIPMTLSELQNICSNTDIIVTGWLTFDDDVKEEVFKELRIPNWKDILTNEDIENILTHPTLEGLQKIIDIENQTYFDRVRIIMFKLINRGVDVTTKVSRIVEQRYDELRKRQRVSSITLTKKDTQVSSDEVKALSEQNASLQNQLDEMKKMMEQMMAMQNATQSTEVVKESVTTAPKKAGRPPKKNN
;
A
#
# COMPACT_ATOMS: atom_id res chain seq x y z
N MET A 1 4.59 7.14 -44.04
CA MET A 1 4.18 8.07 -42.97
C MET A 1 3.31 7.26 -42.03
N SER A 2 3.67 7.20 -40.75
CA SER A 2 2.80 6.61 -39.75
C SER A 2 1.54 7.48 -39.64
N LYS A 3 0.42 6.93 -39.18
CA LYS A 3 -0.83 7.72 -39.07
C LYS A 3 -0.68 8.90 -38.09
N LEU A 4 0.28 8.80 -37.18
CA LEU A 4 0.66 9.78 -36.16
C LEU A 4 1.26 11.07 -36.72
N ASP A 5 1.91 11.06 -37.90
CA ASP A 5 2.58 12.25 -38.45
C ASP A 5 1.60 13.41 -38.74
N THR A 6 0.32 13.11 -38.91
CA THR A 6 -0.75 14.07 -39.25
C THR A 6 -1.78 14.26 -38.13
N GLN A 7 -1.67 13.53 -37.02
CA GLN A 7 -2.60 13.59 -35.91
C GLN A 7 -1.98 14.27 -34.70
N ASN A 8 -2.78 15.08 -34.02
CA ASN A 8 -2.42 15.57 -32.71
C ASN A 8 -2.57 14.43 -31.70
N ILE A 9 -1.50 14.19 -30.94
CA ILE A 9 -1.41 13.19 -29.88
C ILE A 9 -1.75 13.89 -28.57
N ASN A 10 -2.70 13.35 -27.82
CA ASN A 10 -3.01 13.86 -26.50
C ASN A 10 -1.87 13.51 -25.53
N VAL A 11 -1.30 14.54 -24.92
CA VAL A 11 -0.33 14.40 -23.84
C VAL A 11 -1.04 14.65 -22.52
N LEU A 12 -0.84 13.75 -21.57
CA LEU A 12 -1.60 13.65 -20.33
C LEU A 12 -0.70 13.93 -19.12
N ASN A 13 -1.14 14.81 -18.24
CA ASN A 13 -0.53 15.03 -16.92
C ASN A 13 -1.50 14.58 -15.81
N TYR A 14 -1.22 13.42 -15.19
CA TYR A 14 -1.94 12.91 -14.03
C TYR A 14 -1.38 13.41 -12.68
N ASN A 15 -0.33 14.22 -12.67
CA ASN A 15 0.30 14.64 -11.44
C ASN A 15 -0.46 15.80 -10.78
N GLU A 16 -0.46 15.86 -9.45
CA GLU A 16 -1.09 16.94 -8.67
C GLU A 16 -0.24 18.22 -8.63
N ASN A 17 0.77 18.32 -9.48
CA ASN A 17 1.58 19.51 -9.72
C ASN A 17 1.55 19.89 -11.20
N GLU A 18 1.81 21.18 -11.45
CA GLU A 18 1.97 21.69 -12.80
C GLU A 18 3.26 21.13 -13.42
N VAL A 19 3.22 20.84 -14.72
CA VAL A 19 4.38 20.40 -15.50
C VAL A 19 4.58 21.39 -16.64
N PHE A 20 5.80 21.88 -16.79
CA PHE A 20 6.18 22.82 -17.83
C PHE A 20 7.17 22.14 -18.77
N VAL A 21 6.92 22.24 -20.08
CA VAL A 21 7.81 21.70 -21.10
C VAL A 21 7.92 22.65 -22.26
N ASP A 22 9.12 22.74 -22.82
CA ASP A 22 9.42 23.60 -23.95
C ASP A 22 9.61 22.73 -25.19
N SER A 23 8.91 23.07 -26.26
CA SER A 23 9.19 22.55 -27.60
C SER A 23 10.08 23.54 -28.36
N ALA A 24 10.39 23.21 -29.60
CA ALA A 24 11.13 24.10 -30.48
C ALA A 24 10.37 25.41 -30.80
N LYS A 25 9.04 25.44 -30.63
CA LYS A 25 8.18 26.55 -31.09
C LYS A 25 7.32 27.15 -29.99
N GLU A 26 6.96 26.37 -28.98
CA GLU A 26 5.98 26.75 -27.96
C GLU A 26 6.43 26.32 -26.56
N HIS A 27 5.91 27.05 -25.56
CA HIS A 27 6.05 26.73 -24.14
C HIS A 27 4.72 26.18 -23.63
N TYR A 28 4.72 24.94 -23.16
CA TYR A 28 3.51 24.27 -22.70
C TYR A 28 3.44 24.24 -21.18
N LYS A 29 2.26 24.57 -20.66
CA LYS A 29 1.91 24.44 -19.25
C LYS A 29 0.80 23.41 -19.10
N PHE A 30 1.14 22.25 -18.54
CA PHE A 30 0.18 21.27 -18.08
C PHE A 30 -0.29 21.62 -16.67
N ASN A 31 -1.59 21.88 -16.53
CA ASN A 31 -2.18 22.14 -15.21
C ASN A 31 -2.09 20.89 -14.32
N ALA A 32 -2.04 21.11 -13.01
CA ALA A 32 -2.12 20.03 -12.03
C ALA A 32 -3.45 19.28 -12.14
N SER A 33 -3.40 17.95 -12.07
CA SER A 33 -4.56 17.12 -11.81
C SER A 33 -5.12 17.42 -10.42
N ARG A 34 -6.45 17.47 -10.28
CA ARG A 34 -7.10 17.76 -8.99
C ARG A 34 -7.11 16.57 -8.03
N ASP A 35 -7.17 15.37 -8.58
CA ASP A 35 -7.41 14.11 -7.87
C ASP A 35 -6.32 13.07 -8.14
N GLY A 36 -5.39 13.35 -9.04
CA GLY A 36 -4.38 12.42 -9.53
C GLY A 36 -4.91 11.37 -10.51
N LYS A 37 -6.18 11.49 -10.94
CA LYS A 37 -6.88 10.53 -11.80
C LYS A 37 -7.43 11.17 -13.08
N THR A 38 -7.84 12.43 -13.00
CA THR A 38 -8.30 13.21 -14.13
C THR A 38 -7.12 14.02 -14.67
N PRO A 39 -6.57 13.69 -15.85
CA PRO A 39 -5.38 14.37 -16.35
C PRO A 39 -5.73 15.75 -16.91
N SER A 40 -4.76 16.66 -16.93
CA SER A 40 -4.79 17.75 -17.89
C SER A 40 -4.26 17.26 -19.24
N ILE A 41 -4.87 17.74 -20.32
CA ILE A 41 -4.64 17.23 -21.68
C ILE A 41 -4.18 18.39 -22.56
N ILE A 42 -3.07 18.20 -23.25
CA ILE A 42 -2.61 19.12 -24.29
C ILE A 42 -2.32 18.30 -25.56
N PRO A 43 -3.01 18.58 -26.68
CA PRO A 43 -2.71 17.94 -27.96
C PRO A 43 -1.40 18.49 -28.53
N MET A 44 -0.50 17.60 -28.95
CA MET A 44 0.81 17.94 -29.53
C MET A 44 1.09 17.11 -30.77
N THR A 45 1.90 17.64 -31.69
CA THR A 45 2.36 16.89 -32.86
C THR A 45 3.51 15.95 -32.49
N LEU A 46 3.72 14.89 -33.27
CA LEU A 46 4.86 13.98 -33.06
C LEU A 46 6.21 14.71 -33.12
N SER A 47 6.35 15.73 -33.98
CA SER A 47 7.58 16.52 -34.10
C SER A 47 7.90 17.31 -32.82
N GLU A 48 6.89 17.85 -32.14
CA GLU A 48 7.05 18.53 -30.85
C GLU A 48 7.43 17.53 -29.76
N LEU A 49 6.78 16.37 -29.71
CA LEU A 49 7.12 15.31 -28.77
C LEU A 49 8.55 14.80 -28.95
N GLN A 50 9.00 14.61 -30.19
CA GLN A 50 10.38 14.24 -30.49
C GLN A 50 11.38 15.29 -29.99
N ASN A 51 11.06 16.58 -30.13
CA ASN A 51 11.90 17.65 -29.61
C ASN A 51 11.94 17.64 -28.07
N ILE A 52 10.79 17.51 -27.42
CA ILE A 52 10.68 17.43 -25.95
C ILE A 52 11.48 16.23 -25.40
N CYS A 53 11.32 15.05 -26.00
CA CYS A 53 12.06 13.83 -25.61
C CYS A 53 13.57 13.94 -25.84
N SER A 54 14.00 14.71 -26.85
CA SER A 54 15.44 14.89 -27.12
C SER A 54 16.12 15.79 -26.10
N ASN A 55 15.36 16.69 -25.47
CA ASN A 55 15.87 17.70 -24.53
C ASN A 55 15.58 17.37 -23.07
N THR A 56 14.59 16.52 -22.80
CA THR A 56 14.10 16.23 -21.44
C THR A 56 13.71 14.76 -21.28
N ASP A 57 13.83 14.25 -20.06
CA ASP A 57 13.39 12.90 -19.72
C ASP A 57 11.92 12.84 -19.25
N ILE A 58 11.12 13.89 -19.45
CA ILE A 58 9.80 14.05 -18.82
C ILE A 58 8.82 12.90 -19.14
N ILE A 59 8.93 12.34 -20.35
CA ILE A 59 8.11 11.21 -20.82
C ILE A 59 8.68 9.89 -20.31
N VAL A 60 10.01 9.71 -20.36
CA VAL A 60 10.72 8.50 -19.89
C VAL A 60 10.57 8.31 -18.38
N THR A 61 10.52 9.40 -17.64
CA THR A 61 10.31 9.42 -16.19
C THR A 61 8.84 9.36 -15.80
N GLY A 62 7.92 9.30 -16.77
CA GLY A 62 6.48 9.13 -16.57
C GLY A 62 5.75 10.33 -15.94
N TRP A 63 6.33 11.53 -15.98
CA TRP A 63 5.61 12.75 -15.62
C TRP A 63 4.52 13.07 -16.63
N LEU A 64 4.78 12.83 -17.91
CA LEU A 64 3.79 12.93 -18.98
C LEU A 64 3.62 11.55 -19.63
N THR A 65 2.39 11.24 -20.03
CA THR A 65 2.03 9.99 -20.71
C THR A 65 1.01 10.27 -21.81
N PHE A 66 0.59 9.23 -22.53
CA PHE A 66 -0.38 9.28 -23.61
C PHE A 66 -1.58 8.38 -23.29
N ASP A 67 -2.65 8.53 -24.07
CA ASP A 67 -3.81 7.63 -24.03
C ASP A 67 -3.39 6.19 -24.38
N ASP A 68 -3.93 5.19 -23.68
CA ASP A 68 -3.50 3.79 -23.77
C ASP A 68 -3.68 3.18 -25.18
N ASP A 69 -4.60 3.70 -25.98
CA ASP A 69 -4.85 3.26 -27.36
C ASP A 69 -3.74 3.63 -28.34
N VAL A 70 -3.09 4.78 -28.13
CA VAL A 70 -1.98 5.27 -28.98
C VAL A 70 -0.60 5.12 -28.32
N LYS A 71 -0.56 4.85 -27.01
CA LYS A 71 0.65 4.83 -26.18
C LYS A 71 1.79 4.01 -26.78
N GLU A 72 1.52 2.76 -27.15
CA GLU A 72 2.55 1.87 -27.71
C GLU A 72 3.13 2.39 -29.04
N GLU A 73 2.28 2.92 -29.93
CA GLU A 73 2.71 3.46 -31.23
C GLU A 73 3.56 4.71 -31.02
N VAL A 74 3.13 5.62 -30.14
CA VAL A 74 3.87 6.84 -29.81
C VAL A 74 5.23 6.53 -29.19
N PHE A 75 5.31 5.64 -28.20
CA PHE A 75 6.59 5.28 -27.58
C PHE A 75 7.58 4.62 -28.57
N LYS A 76 7.09 3.84 -29.54
CA LYS A 76 7.91 3.29 -30.62
C LYS A 76 8.49 4.39 -31.50
N GLU A 77 7.67 5.35 -31.92
CA GLU A 77 8.10 6.49 -32.74
C GLU A 77 9.09 7.40 -31.99
N LEU A 78 8.91 7.58 -30.68
CA LEU A 78 9.83 8.30 -29.80
C LEU A 78 11.10 7.50 -29.46
N ARG A 79 11.22 6.25 -29.91
CA ARG A 79 12.37 5.35 -29.68
C ARG A 79 12.67 5.10 -28.21
N ILE A 80 11.63 4.94 -27.39
CA ILE A 80 11.74 4.60 -25.97
C ILE A 80 11.44 3.10 -25.82
N PRO A 81 12.45 2.21 -25.77
CA PRO A 81 12.23 0.76 -25.81
C PRO A 81 11.60 0.21 -24.52
N ASN A 82 11.99 0.75 -23.36
CA ASN A 82 11.60 0.23 -22.04
C ASN A 82 10.35 0.93 -21.48
N TRP A 83 9.45 1.38 -22.36
CA TRP A 83 8.27 2.16 -21.95
C TRP A 83 7.32 1.39 -21.03
N LYS A 84 7.33 0.06 -21.09
CA LYS A 84 6.53 -0.83 -20.23
C LYS A 84 7.00 -0.85 -18.77
N ASP A 85 8.27 -0.48 -18.54
CA ASP A 85 8.86 -0.46 -17.20
C ASP A 85 8.63 0.89 -16.51
N ILE A 86 8.09 1.89 -17.22
CA ILE A 86 7.76 3.20 -16.66
C ILE A 86 6.54 3.04 -15.75
N LEU A 87 6.78 3.10 -14.45
CA LEU A 87 5.75 3.09 -13.40
C LEU A 87 4.83 4.31 -13.50
N THR A 88 3.53 4.03 -13.54
CA THR A 88 2.48 5.04 -13.38
C THR A 88 2.37 5.49 -11.92
N ASN A 89 1.63 6.57 -11.66
CA ASN A 89 1.37 7.02 -10.30
C ASN A 89 0.63 5.95 -9.48
N GLU A 90 -0.28 5.21 -10.12
CA GLU A 90 -1.02 4.12 -9.49
C GLU A 90 -0.13 2.91 -9.19
N ASP A 91 0.79 2.55 -10.09
CA ASP A 91 1.77 1.49 -9.85
C ASP A 91 2.63 1.80 -8.62
N ILE A 92 3.13 3.04 -8.52
CA ILE A 92 3.92 3.50 -7.38
C ILE A 92 3.09 3.43 -6.09
N GLU A 93 1.87 3.96 -6.10
CA GLU A 93 0.97 3.92 -4.95
C GLU A 93 0.70 2.48 -4.48
N ASN A 94 0.47 1.57 -5.41
CA ASN A 94 0.26 0.15 -5.11
C ASN A 94 1.51 -0.50 -4.51
N ILE A 95 2.70 -0.24 -5.07
CA ILE A 95 3.96 -0.78 -4.53
C ILE A 95 4.23 -0.28 -3.10
N LEU A 96 3.91 0.99 -2.81
CA LEU A 96 4.15 1.58 -1.49
C LEU A 96 3.17 1.09 -0.43
N THR A 97 1.91 0.82 -0.81
CA THR A 97 0.84 0.36 0.10
C THR A 97 0.83 -1.17 0.27
N HIS A 98 1.16 -1.90 -0.79
CA HIS A 98 1.21 -3.36 -0.82
C HIS A 98 2.59 -3.82 -1.30
N PRO A 99 3.64 -3.65 -0.45
CA PRO A 99 5.01 -3.89 -0.86
C PRO A 99 5.27 -5.36 -1.20
N THR A 100 5.61 -5.60 -2.46
CA THR A 100 6.16 -6.87 -2.94
C THR A 100 7.66 -6.73 -3.18
N LEU A 101 8.41 -7.85 -3.14
CA LEU A 101 9.85 -7.81 -3.43
C LEU A 101 10.13 -7.28 -4.84
N GLU A 102 9.37 -7.74 -5.83
CA GLU A 102 9.51 -7.29 -7.22
C GLU A 102 9.18 -5.80 -7.35
N GLY A 103 8.07 -5.35 -6.75
CA GLY A 103 7.68 -3.93 -6.79
C GLY A 103 8.70 -3.01 -6.13
N LEU A 104 9.19 -3.37 -4.95
CA LEU A 104 10.23 -2.60 -4.28
C LEU A 104 11.54 -2.60 -5.06
N GLN A 105 11.90 -3.71 -5.72
CA GLN A 105 13.07 -3.77 -6.59
C GLN A 105 12.92 -2.80 -7.77
N LYS A 106 11.75 -2.73 -8.41
CA LYS A 106 11.48 -1.74 -9.48
C LYS A 106 11.69 -0.30 -9.02
N ILE A 107 11.27 0.05 -7.79
CA ILE A 107 11.54 1.37 -7.22
C ILE A 107 13.04 1.60 -7.01
N ILE A 108 13.76 0.60 -6.48
CA ILE A 108 15.20 0.70 -6.21
C ILE A 108 16.00 0.84 -7.52
N ASP A 109 15.60 0.17 -8.59
CA ASP A 109 16.28 0.17 -9.88
C ASP A 109 16.14 1.51 -10.64
N ILE A 110 15.28 2.44 -10.17
CA ILE A 110 15.19 3.78 -10.73
C ILE A 110 16.52 4.52 -10.54
N GLU A 111 17.16 4.90 -11.64
CA GLU A 111 18.43 5.65 -11.64
C GLU A 111 18.28 7.16 -11.76
N ASN A 112 17.14 7.64 -12.25
CA ASN A 112 16.90 9.05 -12.51
C ASN A 112 16.32 9.73 -11.25
N GLN A 113 16.99 10.78 -10.77
CA GLN A 113 16.58 11.49 -9.56
C GLN A 113 15.17 12.12 -9.70
N THR A 114 14.89 12.77 -10.82
CA THR A 114 13.60 13.40 -11.12
C THR A 114 12.47 12.37 -11.23
N TYR A 115 12.78 11.17 -11.70
CA TYR A 115 11.84 10.05 -11.64
C TYR A 115 11.59 9.64 -10.18
N PHE A 116 12.65 9.49 -9.39
CA PHE A 116 12.52 9.09 -7.99
C PHE A 116 11.78 10.14 -7.14
N ASP A 117 11.85 11.41 -7.49
CA ASP A 117 11.05 12.47 -6.86
C ASP A 117 9.54 12.16 -6.94
N ARG A 118 9.04 11.55 -8.04
CA ARG A 118 7.64 11.09 -8.14
C ARG A 118 7.30 10.07 -7.05
N VAL A 119 8.17 9.09 -6.84
CA VAL A 119 7.99 8.06 -5.80
C VAL A 119 7.87 8.71 -4.44
N ARG A 120 8.77 9.66 -4.15
CA ARG A 120 8.81 10.37 -2.88
C ARG A 120 7.58 11.25 -2.66
N ILE A 121 7.14 11.97 -3.69
CA ILE A 121 5.92 12.81 -3.65
C ILE A 121 4.70 11.94 -3.33
N ILE A 122 4.54 10.79 -4.02
CA ILE A 122 3.42 9.87 -3.79
C ILE A 122 3.48 9.27 -2.37
N MET A 123 4.67 8.89 -1.90
CA MET A 123 4.85 8.42 -0.52
C MET A 123 4.39 9.45 0.51
N PHE A 124 4.82 10.72 0.39
CA PHE A 124 4.40 11.77 1.31
C PHE A 124 2.90 12.05 1.22
N LYS A 125 2.33 12.04 0.02
CA LYS A 125 0.89 12.17 -0.20
C LYS A 125 0.10 11.07 0.52
N LEU A 126 0.55 9.81 0.45
CA LEU A 126 -0.08 8.69 1.15
C LEU A 126 -0.03 8.85 2.67
N ILE A 127 1.14 9.19 3.20
CA ILE A 127 1.34 9.44 4.64
C ILE A 127 0.42 10.57 5.12
N ASN A 128 0.34 11.68 4.37
CA ASN A 128 -0.50 12.82 4.71
C ASN A 128 -2.01 12.49 4.65
N ARG A 129 -2.41 11.53 3.80
CA ARG A 129 -3.79 11.01 3.74
C ARG A 129 -4.10 10.01 4.87
N GLY A 130 -3.12 9.66 5.69
CA GLY A 130 -3.27 8.66 6.76
C GLY A 130 -3.28 7.21 6.26
N VAL A 131 -2.79 6.96 5.04
CA VAL A 131 -2.61 5.60 4.52
C VAL A 131 -1.37 5.00 5.18
N ASP A 132 -1.47 3.76 5.65
CA ASP A 132 -0.38 3.07 6.33
C ASP A 132 0.71 2.65 5.34
N VAL A 133 1.78 3.44 5.27
CA VAL A 133 3.03 3.07 4.59
C VAL A 133 3.98 2.56 5.66
N THR A 134 4.38 1.29 5.57
CA THR A 134 5.24 0.70 6.60
C THR A 134 6.54 1.47 6.74
N THR A 135 7.00 1.68 7.98
CA THR A 135 8.25 2.41 8.26
C THR A 135 9.46 1.83 7.53
N LYS A 136 9.46 0.52 7.23
CA LYS A 136 10.51 -0.13 6.44
C LYS A 136 10.51 0.35 4.98
N VAL A 137 9.35 0.42 4.34
CA VAL A 137 9.21 0.94 2.98
C VAL A 137 9.66 2.40 2.93
N SER A 138 9.21 3.24 3.89
CA SER A 138 9.64 4.63 3.93
C SER A 138 11.16 4.78 4.07
N ARG A 139 11.80 3.94 4.89
CA ARG A 139 13.27 3.93 5.02
C ARG A 139 13.97 3.52 3.72
N ILE A 140 13.45 2.53 3.00
CA ILE A 140 14.01 2.11 1.70
C ILE A 140 13.94 3.27 0.70
N VAL A 141 12.79 3.94 0.62
CA VAL A 141 12.59 5.07 -0.29
C VAL A 141 13.53 6.23 0.04
N GLU A 142 13.60 6.65 1.31
CA GLU A 142 14.50 7.75 1.71
C GLU A 142 15.99 7.36 1.55
N GLN A 143 16.38 6.13 1.86
CA GLN A 143 17.75 5.67 1.63
C GLN A 143 18.11 5.70 0.15
N ARG A 144 17.21 5.22 -0.72
CA ARG A 144 17.45 5.24 -2.16
C ARG A 144 17.50 6.67 -2.71
N TYR A 145 16.66 7.55 -2.20
CA TYR A 145 16.71 8.98 -2.52
C TYR A 145 18.08 9.59 -2.18
N ASP A 146 18.62 9.28 -1.00
CA ASP A 146 19.93 9.75 -0.56
C ASP A 146 21.07 9.21 -1.42
N GLU A 147 21.00 7.96 -1.88
CA GLU A 147 21.95 7.38 -2.85
C GLU A 147 21.94 8.17 -4.16
N LEU A 148 20.76 8.42 -4.73
CA LEU A 148 20.60 9.19 -5.96
C LEU A 148 21.12 10.63 -5.81
N ARG A 149 20.85 11.27 -4.67
CA ARG A 149 21.36 12.60 -4.34
C ARG A 149 22.89 12.64 -4.25
N LYS A 150 23.52 11.54 -3.80
CA LYS A 150 24.97 11.34 -3.81
C LYS A 150 25.52 10.88 -5.17
N ARG A 151 24.70 10.88 -6.22
CA ARG A 151 25.02 10.44 -7.59
C ARG A 151 25.35 8.94 -7.69
N GLN A 152 24.87 8.12 -6.76
CA GLN A 152 25.00 6.67 -6.79
C GLN A 152 23.87 6.06 -7.62
N ARG A 153 24.11 5.91 -8.93
CA ARG A 153 23.12 5.37 -9.88
C ARG A 153 22.75 3.92 -9.58
N VAL A 154 23.73 3.08 -9.24
CA VAL A 154 23.50 1.70 -8.84
C VAL A 154 23.27 1.66 -7.33
N SER A 155 22.14 1.08 -6.91
CA SER A 155 21.76 0.97 -5.51
C SER A 155 22.64 -0.01 -4.73
N SER A 156 22.92 0.30 -3.47
CA SER A 156 23.54 -0.63 -2.53
C SER A 156 22.51 -1.42 -1.70
N ILE A 157 21.22 -1.05 -1.82
CA ILE A 157 20.12 -1.68 -1.09
C ILE A 157 19.88 -3.07 -1.66
N THR A 158 20.03 -4.09 -0.82
CA THR A 158 19.68 -5.48 -1.15
C THR A 158 18.43 -5.90 -0.39
N LEU A 159 17.40 -6.32 -1.12
CA LEU A 159 16.17 -6.84 -0.53
C LEU A 159 16.29 -8.35 -0.28
N THR A 160 16.10 -8.78 0.96
CA THR A 160 16.05 -10.20 1.32
C THR A 160 14.62 -10.61 1.66
N LYS A 161 14.23 -11.83 1.25
CA LYS A 161 13.01 -12.44 1.78
C LYS A 161 13.13 -12.51 3.30
N LYS A 162 12.05 -12.16 3.99
CA LYS A 162 11.98 -12.43 5.43
C LYS A 162 12.03 -13.95 5.56
N ASP A 163 13.06 -14.48 6.22
CA ASP A 163 13.06 -15.87 6.66
C ASP A 163 11.93 -16.03 7.67
N THR A 164 10.73 -16.31 7.18
CA THR A 164 9.74 -17.04 7.96
C THR A 164 10.15 -18.51 7.92
N GLN A 165 11.28 -18.83 8.56
CA GLN A 165 11.38 -20.14 9.20
C GLN A 165 10.44 -20.08 10.40
N VAL A 166 9.14 -20.32 10.17
CA VAL A 166 8.37 -20.95 11.22
C VAL A 166 8.97 -22.34 11.30
N SER A 167 9.67 -22.65 12.38
CA SER A 167 10.26 -23.98 12.51
C SER A 167 9.13 -24.99 12.36
N SER A 168 9.31 -26.02 11.53
CA SER A 168 8.30 -27.09 11.40
C SER A 168 7.97 -27.71 12.76
N ASP A 169 8.87 -27.57 13.74
CA ASP A 169 8.75 -28.06 15.10
C ASP A 169 7.80 -27.19 15.94
N GLU A 170 7.79 -25.87 15.80
CA GLU A 170 6.80 -24.99 16.46
C GLU A 170 5.39 -25.21 15.92
N VAL A 171 5.24 -25.46 14.60
CA VAL A 171 3.94 -25.77 14.00
C VAL A 171 3.42 -27.13 14.48
N LYS A 172 4.30 -28.13 14.57
CA LYS A 172 3.94 -29.45 15.12
C LYS A 172 3.59 -29.36 16.61
N ALA A 173 4.39 -28.65 17.41
CA ALA A 173 4.14 -28.45 18.83
C ALA A 173 2.82 -27.71 19.09
N LEU A 174 2.50 -26.64 18.33
CA LEU A 174 1.20 -25.98 18.43
C LEU A 174 0.05 -26.89 18.00
N SER A 175 0.24 -27.71 16.96
CA SER A 175 -0.80 -28.65 16.50
C SER A 175 -1.08 -29.73 17.55
N GLU A 176 -0.06 -30.23 18.23
CA GLU A 176 -0.17 -31.21 19.31
C GLU A 176 -0.82 -30.58 20.55
N GLN A 177 -0.46 -29.34 20.89
CA GLN A 177 -1.09 -28.61 21.99
C GLN A 177 -2.58 -28.36 21.74
N ASN A 178 -2.95 -27.99 20.50
CA ASN A 178 -4.35 -27.81 20.11
C ASN A 178 -5.13 -29.13 20.13
N ALA A 179 -4.52 -30.24 19.68
CA ALA A 179 -5.15 -31.57 19.75
C ALA A 179 -5.37 -32.02 21.21
N SER A 180 -4.42 -31.75 22.11
CA SER A 180 -4.55 -32.04 23.54
C SER A 180 -5.65 -31.21 24.20
N LEU A 181 -5.72 -29.92 23.90
CA LEU A 181 -6.78 -29.02 24.39
C LEU A 181 -8.16 -29.46 23.89
N GLN A 182 -8.27 -29.89 22.63
CA GLN A 182 -9.52 -30.38 22.07
C GLN A 182 -10.01 -31.65 22.78
N ASN A 183 -9.10 -32.59 23.06
CA ASN A 183 -9.42 -33.81 23.82
C ASN A 183 -9.87 -33.49 25.25
N GLN A 184 -9.21 -32.55 25.93
CA GLN A 184 -9.62 -32.10 27.26
C GLN A 184 -11.01 -31.46 27.27
N LEU A 185 -11.36 -30.69 26.23
CA LEU A 185 -12.70 -30.11 26.09
C LEU A 185 -13.77 -31.18 25.84
N ASP A 186 -13.47 -32.22 25.07
CA ASP A 186 -14.40 -33.30 24.79
C ASP A 186 -14.60 -34.23 26.01
N GLU A 187 -13.55 -34.47 26.80
CA GLU A 187 -13.66 -35.14 28.10
C GLU A 187 -14.47 -34.33 29.11
N MET A 188 -14.24 -33.01 29.18
CA MET A 188 -14.99 -32.12 30.06
C MET A 188 -16.48 -32.08 29.67
N LYS A 189 -16.81 -32.09 28.37
CA LYS A 189 -18.20 -32.20 27.89
C LYS A 189 -18.85 -33.51 28.31
N LYS A 190 -18.16 -34.65 28.14
CA LYS A 190 -18.68 -35.96 28.57
C LYS A 190 -18.90 -36.03 30.09
N MET A 191 -17.99 -35.46 30.88
CA MET A 191 -18.15 -35.38 32.33
C MET A 191 -19.33 -34.50 32.74
N MET A 192 -19.54 -33.37 32.05
CA MET A 192 -20.68 -32.50 32.25
C MET A 192 -22.01 -33.18 31.87
N GLU A 193 -22.04 -33.93 30.78
CA GLU A 193 -23.21 -34.73 30.36
C GLU A 193 -23.55 -35.82 31.39
N GLN A 194 -22.54 -36.53 31.92
CA GLN A 194 -22.74 -37.54 32.97
C GLN A 194 -23.23 -36.92 34.29
N MET A 195 -22.72 -35.74 34.66
CA MET A 195 -23.15 -35.03 35.87
C MET A 195 -24.60 -34.52 35.74
N MET A 196 -24.99 -34.03 34.57
CA MET A 196 -26.37 -33.61 34.26
C MET A 196 -27.33 -34.81 34.19
N ALA A 197 -26.87 -35.97 33.69
CA ALA A 197 -27.65 -37.20 33.70
C ALA A 197 -27.87 -37.75 35.12
N MET A 198 -26.89 -37.62 36.02
CA MET A 198 -27.03 -37.99 37.43
C MET A 198 -27.93 -37.03 38.22
N GLN A 199 -27.94 -35.74 37.89
CA GLN A 199 -28.86 -34.77 38.50
C GLN A 199 -30.32 -34.99 38.06
N ASN A 200 -30.57 -35.45 36.84
CA ASN A 200 -31.93 -35.75 36.36
C ASN A 200 -32.53 -37.06 36.91
N ALA A 201 -31.75 -37.91 37.58
CA ALA A 201 -32.23 -39.14 38.22
C ALA A 201 -32.60 -38.96 39.70
N THR A 202 -32.34 -37.78 40.29
CA THR A 202 -32.55 -37.55 41.72
C THR A 202 -33.09 -36.14 41.97
N GLN A 203 -34.37 -35.91 41.63
CA GLN A 203 -35.25 -34.98 42.36
C GLN A 203 -36.66 -34.99 41.76
N SER A 204 -37.50 -35.87 42.31
CA SER A 204 -38.92 -35.59 42.51
C SER A 204 -39.11 -35.37 44.02
N THR A 205 -40.04 -34.47 44.36
CA THR A 205 -40.58 -34.08 45.67
C THR A 205 -39.72 -33.15 46.55
N GLU A 206 -40.01 -31.85 46.57
CA GLU A 206 -41.00 -31.24 47.48
C GLU A 206 -41.23 -29.74 47.19
N VAL A 207 -42.49 -29.33 47.29
CA VAL A 207 -43.01 -27.97 47.09
C VAL A 207 -43.43 -27.43 48.46
N VAL A 208 -42.93 -26.26 48.90
CA VAL A 208 -43.65 -25.34 49.80
C VAL A 208 -43.31 -23.87 49.48
N LYS A 209 -44.36 -23.05 49.59
CA LYS A 209 -44.59 -21.66 49.17
C LYS A 209 -44.02 -20.57 50.09
N GLU A 210 -44.00 -19.34 49.53
CA GLU A 210 -44.23 -18.01 50.15
C GLU A 210 -43.18 -17.50 51.18
N SER A 211 -42.82 -16.23 51.31
CA SER A 211 -43.16 -14.95 50.66
C SER A 211 -42.27 -13.82 51.29
N VAL A 212 -42.14 -12.69 50.58
CA VAL A 212 -42.08 -11.30 51.11
C VAL A 212 -40.77 -10.72 51.73
N THR A 213 -40.18 -9.79 50.95
CA THR A 213 -39.57 -8.46 51.29
C THR A 213 -38.49 -8.30 52.37
N THR A 214 -37.35 -7.69 52.01
CA THR A 214 -36.88 -6.33 52.39
C THR A 214 -35.34 -6.22 52.31
N ALA A 215 -34.84 -5.24 51.56
CA ALA A 215 -33.49 -4.66 51.74
C ALA A 215 -33.47 -3.85 53.07
N PRO A 216 -32.34 -3.32 53.62
CA PRO A 216 -30.98 -3.15 53.07
C PRO A 216 -29.81 -3.36 54.08
N LYS A 217 -28.54 -3.21 53.65
CA LYS A 217 -27.56 -2.23 54.22
C LYS A 217 -26.15 -2.39 53.62
N LYS A 218 -25.63 -1.27 53.11
CA LYS A 218 -24.22 -1.06 52.70
C LYS A 218 -23.31 -1.01 53.94
N ALA A 219 -22.17 -1.66 53.88
CA ALA A 219 -21.08 -1.52 54.86
C ALA A 219 -20.29 -0.22 54.61
N GLY A 220 -20.09 0.56 55.68
CA GLY A 220 -19.52 1.90 55.66
C GLY A 220 -18.00 1.95 55.74
N ARG A 221 -17.44 2.94 55.03
CA ARG A 221 -16.05 3.43 55.12
C ARG A 221 -15.95 4.45 56.26
N PRO A 222 -14.97 4.38 57.18
CA PRO A 222 -14.78 5.40 58.20
C PRO A 222 -14.06 6.66 57.65
N PRO A 223 -14.32 7.85 58.22
CA PRO A 223 -13.83 9.13 57.70
C PRO A 223 -12.45 9.52 58.26
N LYS A 224 -11.63 10.20 57.46
CA LYS A 224 -10.39 10.89 57.91
C LYS A 224 -10.72 12.36 58.20
N LYS A 225 -10.42 12.82 59.42
CA LYS A 225 -10.42 14.23 59.83
C LYS A 225 -9.04 14.84 59.53
N ASN A 226 -9.03 16.04 58.96
CA ASN A 226 -7.88 16.94 58.93
C ASN A 226 -7.87 17.80 60.20
N ASN A 227 -6.67 18.06 60.71
CA ASN A 227 -6.29 19.29 61.40
C ASN A 227 -5.30 20.03 60.48
#